data_AF-A0A1T4KM53-F1
#
_entry.id   AF-A0A1T4KM53-F1
#
_cell.length_a   1.000
_cell.length_b   1.000
_cell.length_c   1.000
_cell.angle_alpha   90.00
_cell.angle_beta   90.00
_cell.angle_gamma   90.00
#
_symmetry.space_group_name_H-M   'P 1'
#
loop_
_entity.id
_entity.type
_entity.pdbx_description
1 polymer ?
#
loop_
_entity_poly.entity_id
_entity_poly.type
_entity_poly.pdbx_seq_one_letter_code
_entity_poly.pdbx_strand_id
1 'polypeptide(L)'
;MLLQLLIVLAVNYAGIVLGKLLHLPTPGTVNGLLLLFILLLFKVIKVNQIEKVCDFLLINMIIAFLPPGVRLINSLALLKTDFFKLIFLLIVTTIITMSVTALSVDFIIKKRSKK
;
A
#
# COMPACT_ATOMS: atom_id res chain seq x y z
N MET A 1 18.52 -0.41 -15.19
CA MET A 1 17.86 -1.02 -14.01
C MET A 1 18.47 -0.54 -12.70
N LEU A 2 19.76 -0.73 -12.44
CA LEU A 2 20.37 -0.33 -11.15
C LEU A 2 20.10 1.12 -10.74
N LEU A 3 20.26 2.09 -11.66
CA LEU A 3 19.97 3.50 -11.38
C LEU A 3 18.50 3.74 -11.01
N GLN A 4 17.57 3.09 -11.71
CA GLN A 4 16.13 3.21 -11.45
C GLN A 4 15.77 2.64 -10.07
N LEU A 5 16.39 1.51 -9.70
CA LEU A 5 16.26 0.93 -8.37
C LEU A 5 16.80 1.88 -7.29
N LEU A 6 17.95 2.49 -7.54
CA LEU A 6 18.55 3.45 -6.61
C LEU A 6 17.66 4.67 -6.41
N ILE A 7 17.01 5.17 -7.48
CA ILE A 7 16.02 6.25 -7.38
C ILE A 7 14.86 5.84 -6.47
N VAL A 8 14.23 4.69 -6.70
CA VAL A 8 13.10 4.20 -5.89
C VAL A 8 13.50 4.00 -4.43
N LEU A 9 14.66 3.40 -4.18
CA LEU A 9 15.19 3.20 -2.82
C LEU A 9 15.55 4.51 -2.13
N ALA A 10 16.16 5.47 -2.84
CA ALA A 10 16.52 6.77 -2.31
C ALA A 10 15.26 7.57 -1.92
N VAL A 11 14.22 7.55 -2.76
CA VAL A 11 12.93 8.19 -2.45
C VAL A 11 12.26 7.51 -1.25
N ASN A 12 12.26 6.18 -1.18
CA ASN A 12 11.72 5.47 -0.02
C ASN A 12 12.48 5.80 1.27
N TYR A 13 13.82 5.83 1.22
CA TYR A 13 14.65 6.21 2.36
C TYR A 13 14.42 7.66 2.79
N ALA A 14 14.35 8.60 1.83
CA ALA A 14 14.00 9.98 2.10
C ALA A 14 12.62 10.10 2.77
N GLY A 15 11.63 9.33 2.32
CA GLY A 15 10.30 9.28 2.94
C GLY A 15 10.32 8.78 4.39
N ILE A 16 11.18 7.80 4.72
CA ILE A 16 11.39 7.34 6.10
C ILE A 16 12.00 8.45 6.96
N VAL A 17 13.04 9.13 6.46
CA VAL A 17 13.71 10.23 7.16
C VAL A 17 12.74 11.41 7.38
N LEU A 18 11.99 11.78 6.34
CA LEU A 18 10.93 12.80 6.42
C LEU A 18 9.86 12.43 7.45
N GLY A 19 9.39 11.18 7.44
CA GLY A 19 8.41 10.69 8.41
C GLY A 19 8.91 10.78 9.85
N LYS A 20 10.18 10.46 10.08
CA LYS A 20 10.82 10.61 11.40
C LYS A 20 10.96 12.07 11.81
N LEU A 21 11.37 12.95 10.89
CA LEU A 21 11.57 14.37 11.16
C LEU A 21 10.24 15.09 11.47
N LEU A 22 9.18 14.73 10.74
CA LEU A 22 7.84 15.29 10.89
C LEU A 22 7.01 14.58 11.98
N HIS A 23 7.57 13.58 12.67
CA HIS A 23 6.88 12.76 13.69
C HIS A 23 5.54 12.22 13.21
N LEU A 24 5.47 11.77 11.96
CA LEU A 24 4.23 11.22 11.40
C LEU A 24 3.95 9.84 12.03
N PRO A 25 2.70 9.56 12.44
CA PRO A 25 2.31 8.26 13.02
C PRO A 25 2.22 7.14 11.96
N THR A 26 2.45 7.46 10.70
CA THR A 26 2.36 6.53 9.57
C THR A 26 3.64 5.70 9.43
N PRO A 27 3.55 4.45 8.93
CA PRO A 27 4.72 3.67 8.58
C PRO A 27 5.59 4.43 7.56
N GLY A 28 6.92 4.39 7.73
CA GLY A 28 7.84 5.14 6.88
C GLY A 28 7.72 4.83 5.37
N THR A 29 7.30 3.61 5.02
CA THR A 29 7.02 3.21 3.62
C THR A 29 5.83 3.96 3.01
N VAL A 30 4.81 4.31 3.79
CA VAL A 30 3.67 5.12 3.33
C VAL A 30 4.13 6.53 2.97
N ASN A 31 5.03 7.09 3.76
CA ASN A 31 5.62 8.41 3.49
C ASN A 31 6.51 8.39 2.24
N GLY A 32 7.26 7.30 2.02
CA GLY A 32 8.00 7.07 0.77
C GLY A 32 7.11 7.02 -0.47
N LEU A 33 5.95 6.36 -0.37
CA LEU A 33 4.96 6.31 -1.45
C LEU A 33 4.36 7.69 -1.75
N LEU A 34 3.97 8.43 -0.71
CA LEU A 34 3.48 9.81 -0.83
C LEU A 34 4.54 10.72 -1.47
N LEU A 35 5.79 10.60 -1.03
CA LEU A 35 6.90 11.37 -1.59
C LEU A 35 7.08 11.05 -3.09
N LEU A 36 7.14 9.76 -3.45
CA LEU A 36 7.25 9.34 -4.85
C LEU A 36 6.09 9.87 -5.69
N PHE A 37 4.87 9.81 -5.16
CA PHE A 37 3.67 10.34 -5.81
C PHE A 37 3.79 11.85 -6.05
N ILE A 38 4.27 12.61 -5.07
CA ILE A 38 4.50 14.06 -5.20
C ILE A 38 5.58 14.36 -6.26
N LEU A 39 6.69 13.60 -6.27
CA LEU A 39 7.74 13.79 -7.28
C LEU A 39 7.27 13.47 -8.71
N LEU A 40 6.38 12.48 -8.86
CA LEU A 40 5.73 12.16 -10.13
C LEU A 40 4.73 13.25 -10.54
N LEU A 41 3.95 13.79 -9.59
CA LEU A 41 3.00 14.88 -9.82
C LEU A 41 3.70 16.14 -10.35
N PHE A 42 4.81 16.52 -9.73
CA PHE A 42 5.65 17.65 -10.15
C PHE A 42 6.55 17.34 -11.37
N LYS A 43 6.47 16.13 -11.93
CA LYS A 43 7.30 15.65 -13.05
C LYS A 43 8.82 15.77 -12.81
N VAL A 44 9.25 15.84 -11.55
CA VAL A 44 10.67 15.79 -11.17
C VAL A 44 11.24 14.42 -11.53
N ILE A 45 10.45 13.38 -11.30
CA ILE A 45 10.70 12.02 -11.79
C ILE A 45 9.65 11.73 -12.86
N LYS A 46 10.08 11.28 -14.04
CA LYS A 46 9.18 10.79 -15.09
C LYS A 46 8.94 9.30 -14.90
N VAL A 47 7.75 8.81 -15.23
CA VAL A 47 7.39 7.38 -15.13
C VAL A 47 8.43 6.50 -15.83
N ASN A 48 8.84 6.85 -17.04
CA ASN A 48 9.83 6.11 -17.83
C ASN A 48 11.21 5.94 -17.14
N GLN A 49 11.53 6.79 -16.14
CA GLN A 49 12.78 6.69 -15.38
C GLN A 49 12.76 5.59 -14.32
N ILE A 50 11.59 5.09 -13.91
CA ILE A 50 11.46 4.05 -12.87
C ILE A 50 10.69 2.81 -13.34
N GLU A 51 9.91 2.93 -14.42
CA GLU A 51 9.00 1.93 -14.98
C GLU A 51 9.60 0.52 -15.06
N LYS A 52 10.73 0.35 -15.76
CA LYS A 52 11.33 -0.99 -15.97
C LYS A 52 11.68 -1.72 -14.67
N VAL A 53 12.13 -0.98 -13.65
CA VAL A 53 12.42 -1.56 -12.34
C VAL A 53 11.14 -1.81 -11.56
N CYS A 54 10.20 -0.87 -11.56
CA CYS A 54 8.91 -1.05 -10.89
C CYS A 54 8.19 -2.30 -11.43
N ASP A 55 8.11 -2.47 -12.75
CA ASP A 55 7.49 -3.65 -13.38
C ASP A 55 8.20 -4.95 -12.98
N PHE A 56 9.53 -4.94 -12.93
CA PHE A 56 10.31 -6.08 -12.48
C PHE A 56 10.02 -6.43 -11.00
N LEU A 57 9.96 -5.44 -10.11
CA LEU A 57 9.62 -5.67 -8.70
C LEU A 57 8.18 -6.16 -8.53
N LEU A 58 7.23 -5.59 -9.30
CA LEU A 58 5.82 -5.97 -9.25
C LEU A 58 5.59 -7.40 -9.75
N ILE A 59 6.27 -7.83 -10.82
CA ILE A 59 6.24 -9.23 -11.27
C ILE A 59 6.79 -10.18 -10.21
N ASN A 60 7.87 -9.79 -9.52
CA ASN A 60 8.52 -10.61 -8.49
C ASN A 60 7.97 -10.35 -7.08
N MET A 61 6.83 -9.66 -6.97
CA MET A 61 6.26 -9.20 -5.70
C MET A 61 6.01 -10.36 -4.73
N ILE A 62 5.56 -11.52 -5.23
CA ILE A 62 5.28 -12.71 -4.42
C ILE A 62 6.52 -13.15 -3.62
N ILE A 63 7.72 -13.10 -4.23
CA ILE A 63 8.98 -13.49 -3.57
C ILE A 63 9.28 -12.54 -2.41
N ALA A 64 8.96 -11.26 -2.52
CA ALA A 64 9.16 -10.27 -1.45
C ALA A 64 8.16 -10.44 -0.28
N PHE A 65 6.95 -10.97 -0.55
CA PHE A 65 5.94 -11.26 0.47
C PHE A 65 6.04 -12.67 1.08
N LEU A 66 6.84 -13.55 0.48
CA LEU A 66 7.05 -14.90 0.97
C LEU A 66 7.68 -14.94 2.39
N PRO A 67 8.72 -14.15 2.74
CA PRO A 67 9.34 -14.21 4.07
C PRO A 67 8.40 -13.81 5.22
N PRO A 68 7.59 -12.73 5.11
CA PRO A 68 6.52 -12.47 6.08
C PRO A 68 5.46 -13.59 6.11
N GLY A 69 5.12 -14.16 4.95
CA GLY A 69 4.17 -15.27 4.84
C GLY A 69 4.62 -16.52 5.59
N VAL A 70 5.88 -16.94 5.46
CA VAL A 70 6.40 -18.11 6.18
C VAL A 70 6.47 -17.88 7.70
N ARG A 71 6.70 -16.63 8.15
CA ARG A 71 6.61 -16.31 9.58
C ARG A 71 5.19 -16.49 10.14
N LEU A 72 4.17 -16.22 9.32
CA LEU A 72 2.78 -16.47 9.70
C LEU A 72 2.51 -17.96 9.90
N ILE A 73 3.16 -18.84 9.13
CA ILE A 73 3.03 -20.30 9.24
C ILE A 73 3.37 -20.79 10.66
N ASN A 74 4.43 -20.23 11.25
CA ASN A 74 4.85 -20.57 12.62
C ASN A 74 3.80 -20.18 13.68
N SER A 75 2.97 -19.17 13.38
CA SER A 75 1.87 -18.73 14.23
C SER A 75 0.53 -19.39 13.89
N LEU A 76 0.47 -20.29 12.90
CA LEU A 76 -0.80 -20.92 12.45
C LEU A 76 -1.51 -21.70 13.55
N ALA A 77 -0.79 -22.21 14.55
CA ALA A 77 -1.41 -22.90 15.68
C ALA A 77 -2.42 -22.00 16.41
N LEU A 78 -2.14 -20.69 16.53
CA LEU A 78 -3.05 -19.70 17.10
C LEU A 78 -4.23 -19.40 16.17
N LEU A 79 -4.00 -19.43 14.84
CA LEU A 79 -5.05 -19.17 13.86
C LEU A 79 -6.01 -20.36 13.66
N LYS A 80 -5.55 -21.59 13.86
CA LYS A 80 -6.38 -22.81 13.67
C LYS A 80 -7.60 -22.84 14.60
N THR A 81 -7.47 -22.34 15.82
CA THR A 81 -8.55 -22.36 16.83
C THR A 81 -9.74 -21.50 16.41
N ASP A 82 -9.51 -20.39 15.72
CA ASP A 82 -10.55 -19.44 15.31
C ASP A 82 -10.64 -19.26 13.78
N PHE A 83 -10.10 -20.19 13.00
CA PHE A 83 -9.98 -20.08 11.54
C PHE A 83 -11.31 -19.77 10.86
N PHE A 84 -12.38 -20.46 11.26
CA PHE A 84 -13.73 -20.22 10.75
C PHE A 84 -14.27 -18.84 11.14
N LYS A 85 -14.01 -18.37 12.37
CA LYS A 85 -14.41 -17.03 12.80
C LYS A 85 -13.66 -15.95 12.02
N LEU A 86 -12.37 -16.16 11.74
CA LEU A 86 -11.57 -15.24 10.94
C LEU A 86 -12.08 -15.15 9.50
N ILE A 87 -12.34 -16.28 8.83
CA ILE A 87 -12.92 -16.28 7.47
C ILE A 87 -14.25 -15.54 7.45
N PHE A 88 -15.14 -15.85 8.40
CA PHE A 88 -16.45 -15.22 8.47
C PHE A 88 -16.32 -13.71 8.71
N LEU A 89 -15.48 -13.31 9.66
CA LEU A 89 -15.19 -11.92 9.96
C LEU A 89 -14.67 -11.18 8.72
N LEU A 90 -13.69 -11.74 8.00
CA LEU A 90 -13.12 -11.13 6.81
C LEU A 90 -14.17 -10.88 5.72
N ILE A 91 -15.01 -11.89 5.43
CA ILE A 91 -16.07 -11.76 4.42
C ILE A 91 -17.06 -10.67 4.84
N VAL A 92 -17.54 -10.73 6.08
CA VAL A 92 -18.52 -9.76 6.60
C VAL A 92 -17.95 -8.35 6.59
N THR A 93 -16.73 -8.14 7.10
CA THR A 93 -16.10 -6.81 7.11
C THR A 93 -15.84 -6.29 5.71
N THR A 94 -15.48 -7.16 4.76
CA THR A 94 -15.25 -6.76 3.36
C THR A 94 -16.55 -6.28 2.72
N ILE A 95 -17.63 -7.05 2.86
CA ILE A 95 -18.96 -6.68 2.34
C ILE A 95 -19.40 -5.35 2.96
N ILE A 96 -19.35 -5.23 4.29
CA ILE A 96 -19.74 -4.00 4.99
C ILE A 96 -18.91 -2.80 4.51
N THR A 97 -17.58 -2.94 4.45
CA THR A 97 -16.69 -1.85 4.04
C THR A 97 -16.96 -1.43 2.60
N MET A 98 -17.15 -2.39 1.68
CA MET A 98 -17.49 -2.09 0.28
C MET A 98 -18.86 -1.41 0.17
N SER A 99 -19.88 -1.89 0.88
CA SER A 99 -21.22 -1.28 0.87
C SER A 99 -21.21 0.14 1.42
N VAL A 100 -20.57 0.37 2.57
CA VAL A 100 -20.46 1.70 3.18
C VAL A 100 -19.69 2.66 2.26
N THR A 101 -18.60 2.20 1.65
CA THR A 101 -17.83 3.00 0.68
C THR A 101 -18.69 3.36 -0.53
N ALA A 102 -19.41 2.39 -1.11
CA ALA A 102 -20.29 2.63 -2.25
C ALA A 102 -21.40 3.64 -1.93
N LEU A 103 -22.08 3.49 -0.79
CA LEU A 103 -23.12 4.43 -0.34
C LEU A 103 -22.56 5.82 -0.06
N SER A 104 -21.38 5.91 0.54
CA SER A 104 -20.72 7.20 0.83
C SER A 104 -20.37 7.96 -0.45
N VAL A 105 -19.83 7.25 -1.45
CA VAL A 105 -19.52 7.84 -2.76
C VAL A 105 -20.80 8.24 -3.49
N ASP A 106 -21.82 7.38 -3.53
CA ASP A 106 -23.10 7.66 -4.19
C ASP A 106 -23.82 8.86 -3.56
N PHE A 107 -23.76 8.98 -2.22
CA PHE A 107 -24.29 10.14 -1.50
C PHE A 107 -23.59 11.45 -1.89
N ILE A 108 -22.26 11.46 -1.95
CA ILE A 108 -21.49 12.65 -2.34
C ILE A 108 -21.78 13.04 -3.80
N ILE A 109 -21.86 12.06 -4.71
CA ILE A 109 -22.17 12.31 -6.12
C ILE A 109 -23.58 12.88 -6.28
N LYS A 110 -24.59 12.27 -5.65
CA LYS A 110 -25.99 12.76 -5.68
C LYS A 110 -26.12 14.15 -5.09
N LYS A 111 -25.42 14.45 -3.99
CA LYS A 111 -25.41 15.78 -3.36
C LYS A 111 -24.74 16.84 -4.26
N ARG A 112 -23.72 16.46 -5.03
CA ARG A 112 -23.05 17.35 -5.99
C ARG A 112 -23.88 17.58 -7.26
N SER A 113 -24.64 16.57 -7.72
CA SER A 113 -25.50 16.67 -8.91
C SER A 113 -26.79 17.48 -8.68
N LYS A 114 -27.18 17.70 -7.42
CA LYS A 114 -28.40 18.46 -7.06
C LYS A 114 -28.14 19.95 -6.83
N LYS A 115 -26.91 20.41 -7.05
CA LYS A 115 -26.46 21.80 -6.96
C LYS A 115 -25.96 22.24 -8.33
#